data_AF-F2NDM8-F1
#
_entry.id   AF-F2NDM8-F1
#
_cell.length_a   1.000
_cell.length_b   1.000
_cell.length_c   1.000
_cell.angle_alpha   90.00
_cell.angle_beta   90.00
_cell.angle_gamma   90.00
#
_symmetry.space_group_name_H-M   'P 1'
#
loop_
_entity.id
_entity.type
_entity.pdbx_description
1 polymer ?
#
loop_
_entity_poly.entity_id
_entity_poly.type
_entity_poly.pdbx_seq_one_letter_code
_entity_poly.pdbx_strand_id
1 'polypeptide(L)'
;MIPPLPLFIVGAVLCGLSILMLCWHPGPNAWIGVRLPWTYADRELWDTSWRLGIVLVLGMGLGAFISWQVFIAATVVLLGVSLGCPMVIYYRKYGTLRFWKDQGWIAYHPVVRCRHCGHYQKLPDDAALSTAQCEACGRPYRI
;
A
#
# COMPACT_ATOMS: atom_id res chain seq x y z
N MET A 1 15.19 -25.87 -18.17
CA MET A 1 14.12 -25.83 -19.19
C MET A 1 13.92 -24.39 -19.57
N ILE A 2 13.96 -24.06 -20.86
CA ILE A 2 13.70 -22.70 -21.34
C ILE A 2 12.20 -22.42 -21.11
N PRO A 3 11.83 -21.31 -20.46
CA PRO A 3 10.42 -20.95 -20.29
C PRO A 3 9.71 -20.89 -21.65
N PRO A 4 8.43 -21.30 -21.72
CA PRO A 4 7.68 -21.19 -22.96
C PRO A 4 7.55 -19.72 -23.35
N LEU A 5 7.53 -19.44 -24.66
CA LEU A 5 7.46 -18.09 -25.22
C LEU A 5 6.45 -17.15 -24.52
N PRO A 6 5.23 -17.59 -24.13
CA PRO A 6 4.30 -16.75 -23.39
C PRO A 6 4.85 -16.24 -22.05
N LEU A 7 5.60 -17.07 -21.32
CA LEU A 7 6.15 -16.70 -20.03
C LEU A 7 7.30 -15.70 -20.17
N PHE A 8 8.08 -15.80 -21.25
CA PHE A 8 9.08 -14.78 -21.61
C PHE A 8 8.43 -13.43 -21.92
N ILE A 9 7.34 -13.42 -22.69
CA ILE A 9 6.59 -12.19 -23.00
C ILE A 9 6.05 -11.58 -21.71
N VAL A 10 5.44 -12.38 -20.84
CA VAL A 10 4.95 -11.94 -19.53
C VAL A 10 6.10 -11.35 -18.69
N GLY A 11 7.23 -12.05 -18.60
CA GLY A 11 8.41 -11.56 -17.87
C GLY A 11 8.90 -10.21 -18.40
N ALA A 12 9.00 -10.06 -19.72
CA ALA A 12 9.43 -8.82 -20.36
C ALA A 12 8.45 -7.65 -20.09
N VAL A 13 7.14 -7.92 -20.18
CA VAL A 13 6.10 -6.92 -19.87
C VAL A 13 6.17 -6.48 -18.41
N LEU A 14 6.33 -7.43 -17.48
CA LEU A 14 6.39 -7.12 -16.05
C LEU A 14 7.65 -6.34 -15.67
N CYS A 15 8.82 -6.72 -16.21
CA CYS A 15 10.05 -5.96 -16.02
C CYS A 15 9.94 -4.55 -16.64
N GLY A 16 9.38 -4.44 -17.85
CA GLY A 16 9.10 -3.15 -18.48
C GLY A 16 8.15 -2.28 -17.67
N LEU A 17 7.10 -2.88 -17.09
CA LEU A 17 6.16 -2.21 -16.20
C LEU A 17 6.85 -1.71 -14.92
N SER A 18 7.72 -2.52 -14.30
CA SER A 18 8.49 -2.08 -13.13
C SER A 18 9.39 -0.89 -13.43
N ILE A 19 10.05 -0.90 -14.59
CA ILE A 19 10.88 0.24 -15.05
C ILE A 19 10.00 1.47 -15.27
N LEU A 20 8.85 1.31 -15.93
CA LEU A 20 7.89 2.39 -16.10
C LEU A 20 7.42 2.97 -14.76
N MET A 21 7.10 2.11 -13.79
CA MET A 21 6.68 2.50 -12.44
C MET A 21 7.80 3.17 -11.62
N LEU A 22 9.08 2.89 -11.92
CA LEU A 22 10.21 3.64 -11.37
C LEU A 22 10.28 5.05 -11.93
N CYS A 23 10.07 5.19 -13.25
CA CYS A 23 10.12 6.47 -13.94
C CYS A 23 8.84 7.30 -13.75
N TRP A 24 7.73 6.67 -13.39
CA TRP A 24 6.43 7.30 -13.24
C TRP A 24 5.89 7.11 -11.82
N HIS A 25 5.73 8.20 -11.09
CA HIS A 25 5.17 8.21 -9.74
C HIS A 25 3.74 8.80 -9.74
N PRO A 26 2.71 8.02 -10.09
CA PRO A 26 1.34 8.50 -9.97
C PRO A 26 1.02 8.77 -8.50
N GLY A 27 0.14 9.76 -8.25
CA GLY A 27 -0.54 9.87 -6.96
C GLY A 27 -1.45 8.66 -6.71
N PRO A 28 -2.13 8.59 -5.55
CA PRO A 28 -3.12 7.55 -5.27
C PRO A 28 -4.20 7.53 -6.37
N ASN A 29 -4.05 6.65 -7.35
CA ASN A 29 -4.82 6.66 -8.59
C ASN A 29 -5.57 5.35 -8.79
N ALA A 30 -6.70 5.43 -9.50
CA ALA A 30 -7.59 4.29 -9.71
C ALA A 30 -7.05 3.21 -10.67
N TRP A 31 -5.98 3.48 -11.43
CA TRP A 31 -5.58 2.68 -12.59
C TRP A 31 -4.48 1.65 -12.32
N ILE A 32 -3.56 1.92 -11.38
CA ILE A 32 -2.40 1.05 -11.11
C ILE A 32 -2.20 1.00 -9.60
N GLY A 33 -2.26 -0.19 -9.00
CA GLY A 33 -2.09 -0.39 -7.55
C GLY A 33 -3.26 -1.11 -6.87
N VAL A 34 -2.99 -1.69 -5.70
CA VAL A 34 -4.03 -2.33 -4.88
C VAL A 34 -4.87 -1.23 -4.22
N ARG A 35 -6.15 -1.13 -4.59
CA ARG A 35 -7.09 -0.14 -4.06
C ARG A 35 -7.45 -0.48 -2.62
N LEU A 36 -6.72 0.08 -1.67
CA LEU A 36 -7.05 -0.05 -0.26
C LEU A 36 -7.51 1.30 0.32
N PRO A 37 -8.52 1.32 1.21
CA PRO A 37 -8.95 2.55 1.87
C PRO A 37 -7.78 3.30 2.56
N TRP A 38 -6.83 2.55 3.11
CA TRP A 38 -5.64 3.05 3.78
C TRP A 38 -4.70 3.82 2.84
N THR A 39 -4.52 3.34 1.61
CA THR A 39 -3.61 3.97 0.64
C THR A 39 -4.18 5.25 0.04
N TYR A 40 -5.50 5.45 0.13
CA TYR A 40 -6.13 6.73 -0.17
C TYR A 40 -6.12 7.69 1.02
N ALA A 41 -6.17 7.16 2.25
CA ALA A 41 -6.17 7.95 3.47
C ALA A 41 -4.78 8.50 3.85
N ASP A 42 -3.70 7.89 3.37
CA ASP A 42 -2.32 8.20 3.77
C ASP A 42 -1.38 8.13 2.55
N ARG A 43 -0.78 9.27 2.21
CA ARG A 43 0.10 9.39 1.03
C ARG A 43 1.47 8.76 1.25
N GLU A 44 2.00 8.82 2.46
CA GLU A 44 3.25 8.12 2.81
C GLU A 44 3.08 6.61 2.68
N LEU A 45 1.90 6.11 3.07
CA LEU A 45 1.54 4.71 2.91
C LEU A 45 1.46 4.32 1.44
N TRP A 46 0.87 5.17 0.59
CA TRP A 46 0.87 4.99 -0.86
C TRP A 46 2.29 4.90 -1.42
N ASP A 47 3.16 5.86 -1.12
CA ASP A 47 4.52 5.90 -1.67
C ASP A 47 5.33 4.66 -1.25
N THR A 48 5.17 4.22 0.01
CA THR A 48 5.82 3.00 0.51
C THR A 48 5.30 1.76 -0.20
N SER A 49 3.98 1.67 -0.37
CA SER A 49 3.33 0.55 -1.07
C SER A 49 3.68 0.51 -2.55
N TRP A 50 3.80 1.69 -3.18
CA TRP A 50 4.21 1.85 -4.57
C TRP A 50 5.62 1.31 -4.80
N ARG A 51 6.59 1.76 -3.99
CA ARG A 51 7.98 1.29 -4.06
C ARG A 51 8.10 -0.21 -3.83
N LEU A 52 7.35 -0.74 -2.86
CA LEU A 52 7.30 -2.18 -2.60
C LEU A 52 6.69 -2.94 -3.79
N GLY A 53 5.63 -2.40 -4.39
CA GLY A 53 5.00 -2.94 -5.59
C GLY A 53 5.97 -3.02 -6.77
N ILE A 54 6.78 -1.98 -7.02
CA ILE A 54 7.81 -1.99 -8.06
C ILE A 54 8.76 -3.19 -7.91
N VAL A 55 9.30 -3.37 -6.70
CA VAL A 55 10.27 -4.44 -6.39
C VAL A 55 9.63 -5.81 -6.56
N LEU A 56 8.38 -5.98 -6.11
CA LEU A 56 7.66 -7.24 -6.21
C LEU A 56 7.28 -7.58 -7.66
N VAL A 57 6.83 -6.59 -8.45
CA VAL A 57 6.53 -6.78 -9.89
C VAL A 57 7.82 -7.13 -10.64
N LEU A 58 8.96 -6.52 -10.27
CA LEU A 58 10.25 -6.81 -10.88
C LEU A 58 10.68 -8.25 -10.55
N GLY A 59 10.59 -8.64 -9.28
CA GLY A 59 10.88 -10.01 -8.85
C GLY A 59 9.98 -11.05 -9.52
N MET A 60 8.70 -10.72 -9.73
CA MET A 60 7.76 -11.57 -10.48
C MET A 60 8.12 -11.68 -11.96
N GLY A 61 8.52 -10.57 -12.60
CA GLY A 61 9.01 -10.58 -13.99
C GLY A 61 10.29 -11.41 -14.16
N LEU A 62 11.23 -11.28 -13.23
CA LEU A 62 12.45 -12.11 -13.19
C LEU A 62 12.11 -13.59 -12.94
N GLY A 63 11.15 -13.86 -12.05
CA GLY A 63 10.68 -15.22 -11.76
C GLY A 63 10.07 -15.92 -12.99
N ALA A 64 9.37 -15.15 -13.84
CA ALA A 64 8.82 -15.65 -15.11
C ALA A 64 9.92 -16.15 -16.08
N PHE A 65 11.09 -15.51 -16.10
CA PHE A 65 12.22 -15.99 -16.93
C PHE A 65 12.87 -17.28 -16.40
N ILE A 66 12.58 -17.67 -15.16
CA ILE A 66 13.14 -18.88 -14.54
C ILE A 66 12.20 -20.06 -14.76
N SER A 67 10.97 -19.96 -14.24
CA SER A 67 9.97 -21.05 -14.33
C SER A 67 8.57 -20.57 -13.95
N TRP A 68 7.56 -21.33 -14.37
CA TRP A 68 6.16 -21.08 -14.00
C TRP A 68 5.92 -21.18 -12.48
N GLN A 69 6.60 -22.09 -11.79
CA GLN A 69 6.48 -22.27 -10.35
C GLN A 69 7.02 -21.06 -9.58
N VAL A 70 8.18 -20.54 -9.99
CA VAL A 70 8.78 -19.34 -9.38
C VAL A 70 7.90 -18.12 -9.65
N PHE A 71 7.35 -17.99 -10.86
CA PHE A 71 6.38 -16.95 -11.19
C PHE A 71 5.16 -16.98 -10.24
N ILE A 72 4.51 -18.13 -10.07
CA ILE A 72 3.36 -18.27 -9.16
C ILE A 72 3.76 -17.91 -7.73
N ALA A 73 4.89 -18.43 -7.24
CA ALA A 73 5.36 -18.14 -5.89
C ALA A 73 5.56 -16.62 -5.69
N ALA A 74 6.18 -15.94 -6.67
CA ALA A 74 6.36 -14.50 -6.65
C ALA A 74 5.02 -13.74 -6.70
N THR A 75 4.04 -14.21 -7.47
CA THR A 75 2.69 -13.61 -7.51
C THR A 75 1.99 -13.73 -6.15
N VAL A 76 2.08 -14.88 -5.48
CA VAL A 76 1.48 -15.07 -4.14
C VAL A 76 2.14 -14.13 -3.12
N VAL A 77 3.47 -14.02 -3.14
CA VAL A 77 4.20 -13.08 -2.28
C VAL A 77 3.78 -11.65 -2.59
N LEU A 78 3.66 -11.27 -3.87
CA LEU A 78 3.20 -9.95 -4.27
C LEU A 78 1.82 -9.64 -3.69
N LEU A 79 0.84 -10.53 -3.88
CA LEU A 79 -0.51 -10.31 -3.37
C LEU A 79 -0.55 -10.22 -1.84
N GLY A 80 0.13 -11.14 -1.16
CA GLY A 80 0.17 -11.18 0.30
C GLY A 80 0.85 -9.94 0.90
N VAL A 81 1.98 -9.54 0.35
CA VAL A 81 2.74 -8.38 0.82
C VAL A 81 2.05 -7.07 0.46
N SER A 82 1.53 -6.92 -0.77
CA SER A 82 0.83 -5.71 -1.20
C SER A 82 -0.48 -5.45 -0.44
N LEU A 83 -1.11 -6.48 0.14
CA LEU A 83 -2.27 -6.33 1.02
C LEU A 83 -1.86 -6.19 2.49
N GLY A 84 -0.94 -7.05 2.94
CA GLY A 84 -0.55 -7.16 4.34
C GLY A 84 0.30 -5.99 4.83
N CYS A 85 1.31 -5.58 4.07
CA CYS A 85 2.19 -4.47 4.49
C CYS A 85 1.41 -3.17 4.73
N PRO A 86 0.55 -2.70 3.81
CA PRO A 86 -0.19 -1.47 4.04
C PRO A 86 -1.11 -1.56 5.25
N MET A 87 -1.79 -2.70 5.46
CA MET A 87 -2.59 -2.94 6.67
C MET A 87 -1.75 -2.87 7.95
N VAL A 88 -0.60 -3.54 7.99
CA VAL A 88 0.26 -3.57 9.17
C VAL A 88 0.84 -2.20 9.46
N ILE A 89 1.33 -1.48 8.44
CA ILE A 89 1.87 -0.13 8.60
C ILE A 89 0.76 0.81 9.08
N TYR A 90 -0.43 0.77 8.47
CA TYR A 90 -1.56 1.59 8.88
C TYR A 90 -1.98 1.30 10.33
N TYR A 91 -2.10 0.02 10.70
CA TYR A 91 -2.43 -0.37 12.07
C TYR A 91 -1.39 0.10 13.08
N ARG A 92 -0.09 0.02 12.75
CA ARG A 92 0.98 0.50 13.62
C ARG A 92 0.98 2.03 13.75
N LYS A 93 0.69 2.75 12.66
CA LYS A 93 0.64 4.22 12.62
C LYS A 93 -0.57 4.78 13.37
N TYR A 94 -1.75 4.22 13.16
CA TYR A 94 -3.02 4.76 13.67
C TYR A 94 -3.63 3.98 14.84
N GLY A 95 -3.10 2.81 15.20
CA GLY A 95 -3.63 1.96 16.27
C GLY A 95 -4.97 1.31 15.93
N THR A 96 -5.40 1.37 14.67
CA THR A 96 -6.66 0.80 14.20
C THR A 96 -6.62 0.52 12.71
N LEU A 97 -7.51 -0.38 12.28
CA LEU A 97 -7.89 -0.59 10.89
C LEU A 97 -9.28 0.02 10.66
N ARG A 98 -9.54 1.21 11.17
CA ARG A 98 -10.73 1.97 10.83
C ARG A 98 -10.29 3.10 9.93
N PHE A 99 -11.12 3.42 8.96
CA PHE A 99 -10.96 4.57 8.10
C PHE A 99 -12.31 5.26 8.03
N TRP A 100 -12.29 6.55 7.75
CA TRP A 100 -13.52 7.31 7.51
C TRP A 100 -13.63 7.61 6.03
N LYS A 101 -14.81 7.41 5.45
CA LYS A 101 -15.07 7.68 4.04
C LYS A 101 -16.13 8.79 3.94
N ASP A 102 -15.76 9.91 3.35
CA ASP A 102 -16.70 10.96 2.99
C ASP A 102 -17.37 10.65 1.64
N GLN A 103 -18.23 11.55 1.15
CA GLN A 103 -18.92 11.35 -0.12
C GLN A 103 -17.92 11.21 -1.29
N GLY A 104 -18.21 10.27 -2.19
CA GLY A 104 -17.40 9.99 -3.38
C GLY A 104 -16.53 8.74 -3.28
N TRP A 105 -15.66 8.56 -4.26
CA TRP A 105 -14.88 7.33 -4.44
C TRP A 105 -13.44 7.41 -3.90
N ILE A 106 -12.93 8.62 -3.63
CA ILE A 106 -11.53 8.88 -3.26
C ILE A 106 -11.37 9.58 -1.90
N ALA A 107 -12.45 10.08 -1.30
CA ALA A 107 -12.41 10.86 -0.07
C ALA A 107 -12.30 9.96 1.17
N TYR A 108 -11.13 9.37 1.37
CA TYR A 108 -10.80 8.59 2.57
C TYR A 108 -9.95 9.42 3.52
N HIS A 109 -10.27 9.32 4.80
CA HIS A 109 -9.57 9.99 5.87
C HIS A 109 -9.05 8.97 6.88
N PRO A 110 -7.85 9.20 7.44
CA PRO A 110 -7.33 8.33 8.45
C PRO A 110 -8.12 8.47 9.76
N VAL A 111 -8.31 7.36 10.46
CA VAL A 111 -8.90 7.36 11.81
C VAL A 111 -7.84 6.86 12.77
N VAL A 112 -7.57 7.64 13.81
CA VAL A 112 -6.61 7.28 14.85
C VAL A 112 -7.34 6.78 16.10
N ARG A 113 -6.78 5.77 16.76
CA ARG A 113 -7.22 5.30 18.07
C ARG A 113 -6.30 5.85 19.16
N CYS A 114 -6.87 6.54 20.14
CA CYS A 114 -6.11 7.01 21.29
C CYS A 114 -5.62 5.82 22.13
N ARG A 115 -4.31 5.74 22.40
CA ARG A 115 -3.72 4.68 23.23
C ARG A 115 -4.12 4.76 24.70
N HIS A 116 -4.55 5.93 25.18
CA HIS A 116 -4.90 6.15 26.58
C HIS A 116 -6.38 5.88 26.88
N CYS A 117 -7.30 6.49 26.13
CA CYS A 117 -8.74 6.37 26.38
C CYS A 117 -9.48 5.49 25.35
N GLY A 118 -8.79 5.03 24.30
CA GLY A 118 -9.39 4.19 23.25
C GLY A 118 -10.31 4.92 22.27
N HIS A 119 -10.50 6.24 22.43
CA HIS A 119 -11.35 7.04 21.55
C HIS A 119 -10.84 7.05 20.11
N TYR A 120 -11.75 7.02 19.14
CA TYR A 120 -11.44 7.06 17.71
C TYR A 120 -11.72 8.46 17.18
N GLN A 121 -10.74 9.06 16.51
CA GLN A 121 -10.86 10.40 15.96
C GLN A 121 -10.53 10.39 14.47
N LYS A 122 -11.37 11.04 13.67
CA LYS A 122 -11.11 11.30 12.25
C LYS A 122 -10.03 12.37 12.14
N LEU A 123 -9.00 12.10 11.36
CA LEU A 123 -7.98 13.09 11.02
C LEU A 123 -8.28 13.70 9.64
N PRO A 124 -7.95 14.98 9.40
CA PRO A 124 -8.09 15.59 8.09
C PRO A 124 -7.15 14.94 7.07
N ASP A 125 -5.91 14.66 7.46
CA ASP A 125 -4.87 14.01 6.66
C ASP A 125 -3.86 13.25 7.55
N ASP A 126 -2.85 12.64 6.94
CA ASP A 126 -1.80 11.92 7.66
C ASP A 126 -0.82 12.84 8.41
N ALA A 127 -0.61 14.06 7.91
CA ALA A 127 0.27 15.05 8.52
C ALA A 127 -0.22 15.50 9.90
N ALA A 128 -1.55 15.62 10.06
CA ALA A 128 -2.21 16.00 11.30
C ALA A 128 -1.93 15.04 12.46
N LEU A 129 -1.56 13.78 12.21
CA LEU A 129 -1.26 12.80 13.27
C LEU A 129 -0.15 13.27 14.21
N SER A 130 0.84 14.01 13.68
CA SER A 130 2.01 14.45 14.44
C SER A 130 1.71 15.52 15.49
N THR A 131 0.67 16.34 15.26
CA THR A 131 0.28 17.46 16.11
C THR A 131 -1.07 17.26 16.78
N ALA A 132 -1.85 16.27 16.34
CA ALA A 132 -3.18 15.99 16.89
C ALA A 132 -3.11 15.52 18.35
N GLN A 133 -4.07 16.02 19.12
CA GLN A 133 -4.39 15.57 20.46
C GLN A 133 -5.76 14.92 20.47
N CYS A 134 -5.95 13.98 21.38
CA CYS A 134 -7.22 13.29 21.51
C CYS A 134 -8.29 14.24 22.04
N GLU A 135 -9.36 14.45 21.27
CA GLU A 135 -10.49 15.30 21.67
C GLU A 135 -11.12 14.88 23.01
N ALA A 136 -11.07 13.60 23.37
CA ALA A 136 -11.66 13.09 24.61
C ALA A 136 -10.78 13.26 25.85
N CYS A 137 -9.45 13.25 25.73
CA CYS A 137 -8.55 13.23 26.89
C CYS A 137 -7.37 14.22 26.83
N GLY A 138 -7.28 15.03 25.76
CA GLY A 138 -6.25 16.05 25.55
C GLY A 138 -4.83 15.52 25.35
N ARG A 139 -4.61 14.20 25.39
CA ARG A 139 -3.27 13.62 25.22
C ARG A 139 -2.86 13.52 23.76
N PRO A 140 -1.57 13.71 23.43
CA PRO A 140 -1.08 13.55 22.06
C PRO A 140 -1.18 12.10 21.60
N TYR A 141 -1.36 11.90 20.29
CA TYR A 141 -1.42 10.56 19.69
C TYR A 141 -0.04 9.92 19.49
N ARG A 142 1.01 10.74 19.31
CA ARG A 142 2.42 10.32 19.36
C ARG A 142 3.00 10.64 20.75
N ILE A 143 3.63 9.63 21.34
CA ILE A 143 4.55 9.77 22.48
C ILE A 143 5.94 9.53 21.92
#